data_AF-A0A2E6P747-F1
#
_entry.id   AF-A0A2E6P747-F1
#
_cell.length_a   1.000
_cell.length_b   1.000
_cell.length_c   1.000
_cell.angle_alpha   90.00
_cell.angle_beta   90.00
_cell.angle_gamma   90.00
#
_symmetry.space_group_name_H-M   'P 1'
#
loop_
_entity.id
_entity.type
_entity.pdbx_description
1 polymer ?
#
loop_
_entity_poly.entity_id
_entity_poly.type
_entity_poly.pdbx_seq_one_letter_code
_entity_poly.pdbx_strand_id
1 'polypeptide(L)'
;MEIRFDWRLSRVVDEEGTVLDEMEWGPIRSPSSLATRLGDLQSGRMSPEARALRSRFPDAEVNHLGAISDSDWPGTSPDDEALFSEATAILARRGVAESAGDMDRRLD
;
A
#
# COMPACT_ATOMS: atom_id res chain seq x y z
N MET A 1 0.87 9.46 18.29
CA MET A 1 0.54 8.17 17.66
C MET A 1 0.55 8.32 16.15
N GLU A 2 1.04 7.32 15.44
CA GLU A 2 1.21 7.37 14.00
C GLU A 2 0.75 6.05 13.35
N ILE A 3 0.06 6.14 12.22
CA ILE A 3 -0.29 5.00 11.36
C ILE A 3 0.75 4.90 10.25
N ARG A 4 1.46 3.77 10.21
CA ARG A 4 2.45 3.41 9.20
C ARG A 4 1.93 2.22 8.40
N PHE A 5 2.13 2.22 7.08
CA PHE A 5 1.65 1.13 6.24
C PHE A 5 2.40 1.00 4.92
N ASP A 6 2.45 -0.22 4.42
CA ASP A 6 2.82 -0.56 3.05
C ASP A 6 1.67 -1.37 2.41
N TRP A 7 1.97 -2.07 1.32
CA TRP A 7 0.99 -2.93 0.66
C TRP A 7 0.67 -4.22 1.43
N ARG A 8 1.54 -4.68 2.33
CA ARG A 8 1.41 -5.93 3.12
C ARG A 8 0.79 -5.69 4.48
N LEU A 9 1.08 -4.55 5.11
CA LEU A 9 0.86 -4.35 6.53
C LEU A 9 0.46 -2.91 6.84
N SER A 10 -0.33 -2.74 7.89
CA SER A 10 -0.60 -1.44 8.50
C SER A 10 -0.50 -1.58 10.02
N ARG A 11 0.13 -0.61 10.69
CA ARG A 11 0.27 -0.61 12.15
C ARG A 11 0.12 0.79 12.74
N VAL A 12 -0.30 0.84 14.00
CA VAL A 12 -0.29 2.04 14.83
C VAL A 12 0.89 1.95 15.79
N VAL A 13 1.69 3.01 15.84
CA VAL A 13 2.78 3.14 16.80
C VAL A 13 2.56 4.36 17.71
N ASP A 14 3.04 4.27 18.94
CA ASP A 14 3.13 5.42 19.84
C ASP A 14 4.40 6.26 19.59
N GLU A 15 4.62 7.26 20.45
CA GLU A 15 5.75 8.18 20.36
C GLU A 15 7.10 7.52 20.71
N GLU A 16 7.07 6.40 21.43
CA GLU A 16 8.25 5.61 21.80
C GLU A 16 8.57 4.54 20.74
N GLY A 17 7.74 4.43 19.70
CA GLY A 17 7.87 3.41 18.65
C GLY A 17 7.23 2.07 19.00
N THR A 18 6.47 1.98 20.10
CA THR A 18 5.78 0.75 20.48
C THR A 18 4.59 0.52 19.56
N VAL A 19 4.46 -0.69 19.04
CA VAL A 19 3.30 -1.11 18.22
C VAL A 19 2.09 -1.30 19.13
N LEU A 20 1.05 -0.50 18.92
CA LEU A 20 -0.20 -0.55 19.68
C LEU A 20 -1.24 -1.49 19.05
N ASP A 21 -1.29 -1.54 17.72
CA ASP A 21 -2.18 -2.42 16.93
C ASP A 21 -1.58 -2.64 15.53
N GLU A 22 -1.84 -3.78 14.92
CA GLU A 22 -1.26 -4.21 13.65
C GLU A 22 -2.24 -5.08 12.85
N MET A 23 -2.27 -4.85 11.54
CA MET A 23 -3.16 -5.54 10.60
C MET A 23 -2.43 -5.87 9.30
N GLU A 24 -2.32 -7.16 9.00
CA GLU A 24 -1.82 -7.66 7.72
C GLU A 24 -2.90 -7.65 6.64
N TRP A 25 -2.48 -7.46 5.40
CA TRP A 25 -3.32 -7.68 4.22
C TRP A 25 -3.68 -9.16 4.12
N GLY A 26 -4.97 -9.43 3.95
CA GLY A 26 -5.57 -10.77 4.05
C GLY A 26 -4.93 -11.87 3.18
N PRO A 27 -5.30 -13.14 3.44
CA PRO A 27 -4.58 -14.32 2.96
C PRO A 27 -4.72 -14.59 1.45
N ILE A 28 -5.76 -14.04 0.79
CA ILE A 28 -6.00 -14.24 -0.63
C ILE A 28 -5.26 -13.14 -1.40
N ARG A 29 -4.01 -13.44 -1.78
CA ARG A 29 -3.13 -12.52 -2.50
C ARG A 29 -2.92 -13.02 -3.94
N SER A 30 -3.06 -12.13 -4.90
CA SER A 30 -2.78 -12.40 -6.32
C SER A 30 -2.10 -11.20 -6.97
N PRO A 31 -1.29 -11.39 -8.03
CA PRO A 31 -0.63 -10.27 -8.70
C PRO A 31 -1.61 -9.17 -9.15
N SER A 32 -2.78 -9.56 -9.67
CA SER A 32 -3.82 -8.62 -10.10
C SER A 32 -4.45 -7.83 -8.96
N SER A 33 -4.67 -8.47 -7.79
CA SER A 33 -5.21 -7.79 -6.61
C SER A 33 -4.18 -6.86 -5.99
N LEU A 34 -2.92 -7.27 -5.93
CA LEU A 34 -1.83 -6.41 -5.48
C LEU A 34 -1.63 -5.22 -6.45
N ALA A 35 -1.69 -5.42 -7.76
CA ALA A 35 -1.55 -4.33 -8.72
C ALA A 35 -2.62 -3.24 -8.52
N THR A 36 -3.88 -3.64 -8.27
CA THR A 36 -4.95 -2.69 -7.94
C THR A 36 -4.66 -1.97 -6.62
N ARG A 37 -4.24 -2.70 -5.59
CA ARG A 37 -3.89 -2.14 -4.28
C ARG A 37 -2.72 -1.15 -4.35
N LEU A 38 -1.69 -1.46 -5.15
CA LEU A 38 -0.57 -0.55 -5.39
C LEU A 38 -1.01 0.71 -6.12
N GLY A 39 -1.91 0.60 -7.11
CA GLY A 39 -2.50 1.76 -7.78
C GLY A 39 -3.29 2.66 -6.81
N ASP A 40 -4.06 2.05 -5.90
CA ASP A 40 -4.75 2.80 -4.83
C ASP A 40 -3.76 3.56 -3.95
N LEU A 41 -2.70 2.89 -3.48
CA LEU A 41 -1.66 3.49 -2.65
C LEU A 41 -0.94 4.63 -3.38
N GLN A 42 -0.59 4.46 -4.67
CA GLN A 42 0.03 5.50 -5.50
C GLN A 42 -0.87 6.73 -5.69
N SER A 43 -2.19 6.56 -5.67
CA SER A 43 -3.15 7.67 -5.72
C SER A 43 -3.34 8.39 -4.37
N GLY A 44 -2.60 7.98 -3.33
CA GLY A 44 -2.72 8.52 -1.97
C GLY A 44 -3.84 7.90 -1.14
N ARG A 45 -4.53 6.86 -1.64
CA ARG A 45 -5.55 6.16 -0.83
C ARG A 45 -4.88 5.33 0.25
N MET A 46 -5.44 5.38 1.46
CA MET A 46 -5.10 4.43 2.52
C MET A 46 -5.54 3.01 2.15
N SER A 47 -4.80 2.00 2.63
CA SER A 47 -5.26 0.61 2.62
C SER A 47 -6.54 0.44 3.47
N PRO A 48 -7.35 -0.61 3.23
CA PRO A 48 -8.45 -0.98 4.12
C PRO A 48 -8.02 -1.14 5.58
N GLU A 49 -6.85 -1.72 5.82
CA GLU A 49 -6.27 -1.96 7.13
C GLU A 49 -5.88 -0.64 7.82
N ALA A 50 -5.19 0.27 7.12
CA ALA A 50 -4.89 1.60 7.64
C ALA A 50 -6.17 2.42 7.92
N ARG A 51 -7.21 2.28 7.11
CA ARG A 51 -8.53 2.90 7.38
C ARG A 51 -9.20 2.32 8.62
N ALA A 52 -9.14 1.00 8.81
CA ALA A 52 -9.66 0.35 10.01
C ALA A 52 -8.92 0.83 11.26
N LEU A 53 -7.59 0.93 11.19
CA LEU A 53 -6.77 1.48 12.27
C LEU A 53 -7.07 2.95 12.54
N ARG A 54 -7.22 3.80 11.51
CA ARG A 54 -7.64 5.20 11.71
C ARG A 54 -9.01 5.33 12.37
N SER A 55 -9.92 4.40 12.10
CA SER A 55 -11.22 4.37 12.78
C SER A 55 -11.12 3.97 14.26
N ARG A 56 -10.15 3.12 14.62
CA ARG A 56 -9.90 2.69 16.01
C ARG A 56 -9.11 3.75 16.80
N PHE A 57 -8.20 4.45 16.11
CA PHE A 57 -7.31 5.46 16.66
C PHE A 57 -7.51 6.78 15.90
N PRO A 58 -8.59 7.53 16.18
CA PRO A 58 -8.98 8.72 15.41
C PRO A 58 -7.92 9.84 15.45
N ASP A 59 -7.16 9.90 16.54
CA ASP A 59 -6.10 10.89 16.79
C ASP A 59 -4.72 10.49 16.22
N ALA A 60 -4.60 9.30 15.60
CA ALA A 60 -3.34 8.86 15.02
C ALA A 60 -3.10 9.52 13.65
N GLU A 61 -1.94 10.16 13.49
CA GLU A 61 -1.54 10.80 12.24
C GLU A 61 -1.14 9.76 11.19
N VAL A 62 -1.53 9.97 9.94
CA VAL A 62 -1.24 9.00 8.86
C VAL A 62 0.10 9.35 8.22
N ASN A 63 1.06 8.42 8.27
CA ASN A 63 2.35 8.56 7.62
C ASN A 63 2.47 7.57 6.45
N HIS A 64 2.24 8.09 5.24
CA HIS A 64 2.35 7.34 3.99
C HIS A 64 3.77 6.83 3.68
N LEU A 65 4.79 7.42 4.30
CA LEU A 65 6.19 6.99 4.18
C LEU A 65 6.67 6.22 5.40
N GLY A 66 5.78 5.97 6.37
CA GLY A 66 6.10 5.40 7.67
C GLY A 66 6.80 4.06 7.58
N ALA A 67 6.35 3.20 6.67
CA ALA A 67 6.95 1.88 6.42
C ALA A 67 8.40 1.95 5.91
N ILE A 68 8.80 3.04 5.25
CA ILE A 68 10.16 3.24 4.71
C ILE A 68 11.08 3.81 5.79
N SER A 69 10.55 4.69 6.64
CA SER A 69 11.31 5.35 7.72
C SER A 69 11.48 4.49 8.97
N ASP A 70 10.80 3.36 9.05
CA ASP A 70 10.73 2.51 10.23
C ASP A 70 11.75 1.37 10.17
N SER A 71 12.74 1.42 11.07
CA SER A 71 13.81 0.42 11.14
C SER A 71 13.33 -0.98 11.52
N ASP A 72 12.20 -1.06 12.23
CA ASP A 72 11.59 -2.30 12.70
C ASP A 72 10.44 -2.72 11.77
N TRP A 73 10.41 -2.20 10.55
CA TRP A 73 9.47 -2.66 9.54
C TRP A 73 9.81 -4.09 9.12
N PRO A 74 8.84 -5.02 9.10
CA PRO A 74 9.12 -6.41 8.76
C PRO A 74 9.63 -6.55 7.32
N GLY A 75 10.68 -7.34 7.14
CA GLY A 75 11.25 -7.66 5.83
C GLY A 75 10.26 -8.39 4.92
N THR A 76 10.55 -8.42 3.62
CA THR A 76 9.78 -9.18 2.62
C THR A 76 10.24 -10.62 2.54
N SER A 77 9.30 -11.54 2.30
CA SER A 77 9.64 -12.92 1.91
C SER A 77 9.93 -13.01 0.40
N PRO A 78 10.59 -14.09 -0.07
CA PRO A 78 10.77 -14.30 -1.52
C PRO A 78 9.44 -14.38 -2.29
N ASP A 79 8.39 -14.92 -1.66
CA ASP A 79 7.05 -14.96 -2.25
C ASP A 79 6.43 -13.56 -2.35
N ASP A 80 6.66 -12.70 -1.36
CA ASP A 80 6.23 -11.29 -1.41
C ASP A 80 6.95 -10.53 -2.52
N GLU A 81 8.24 -10.78 -2.72
CA GLU A 81 9.04 -10.14 -3.77
C GLU A 81 8.57 -10.58 -5.17
N ALA A 82 8.33 -11.87 -5.37
CA ALA A 82 7.79 -12.41 -6.63
C ALA A 82 6.41 -11.80 -6.92
N LEU A 83 5.52 -11.80 -5.92
CA LEU A 83 4.19 -11.21 -6.02
C LEU A 83 4.24 -9.72 -6.38
N PHE A 84 5.12 -8.97 -5.70
CA PHE A 84 5.33 -7.54 -5.95
C PHE A 84 5.86 -7.28 -7.36
N SER A 85 6.82 -8.08 -7.83
CA SER A 85 7.37 -7.98 -9.18
C SER A 85 6.30 -8.21 -10.26
N GLU A 86 5.47 -9.25 -10.12
CA GLU A 86 4.39 -9.51 -11.06
C GLU A 86 3.31 -8.41 -11.03
N ALA A 87 2.96 -7.93 -9.84
CA ALA A 87 1.97 -6.87 -9.66
C ALA A 87 2.43 -5.54 -10.28
N THR A 88 3.69 -5.17 -10.08
CA THR A 88 4.26 -3.94 -10.68
C THR A 88 4.32 -4.04 -12.19
N ALA A 89 4.61 -5.23 -12.76
CA ALA A 89 4.51 -5.46 -14.21
C ALA A 89 3.07 -5.30 -14.74
N ILE A 90 2.06 -5.79 -14.00
CA ILE A 90 0.65 -5.56 -14.35
C ILE A 90 0.31 -4.07 -14.29
N LEU A 91 0.69 -3.38 -13.23
CA LEU A 91 0.42 -1.96 -13.03
C LEU A 91 1.06 -1.10 -14.12
N ALA A 92 2.32 -1.37 -14.48
CA ALA A 92 3.00 -0.69 -15.57
C ALA A 92 2.28 -0.87 -16.92
N ARG A 93 1.84 -2.10 -17.23
CA ARG A 93 1.04 -2.37 -18.44
C ARG A 93 -0.29 -1.61 -18.45
N ARG A 94 -0.96 -1.49 -17.29
CA ARG A 94 -2.20 -0.69 -17.14
C ARG A 94 -1.94 0.79 -17.42
N GLY A 95 -0.91 1.36 -16.79
CA GLY A 95 -0.55 2.77 -16.99
C GLY A 95 -0.15 3.11 -18.43
N VAL A 96 0.54 2.20 -19.14
CA VAL A 96 0.83 2.36 -20.57
C VAL A 96 -0.46 2.36 -21.40
N ALA A 97 -1.40 1.45 -21.12
CA ALA A 97 -2.67 1.38 -21.85
C ALA A 97 -3.52 2.64 -21.62
N GLU A 98 -3.58 3.16 -20.40
CA GLU A 98 -4.27 4.41 -20.07
C GLU A 98 -3.63 5.61 -20.79
N SER A 99 -2.29 5.69 -20.81
CA SER A 99 -1.56 6.77 -21.50
C SER A 99 -1.73 6.71 -23.03
N ALA A 100 -1.77 5.49 -23.60
CA ALA A 100 -1.97 5.30 -25.03
C ALA A 100 -3.40 5.65 -25.47
N GLY A 101 -4.41 5.34 -24.64
CA GLY A 101 -5.81 5.69 -24.90
C GLY A 101 -6.14 7.18 -24.73
N ASP A 102 -5.38 7.91 -23.91
CA ASP A 102 -5.54 9.37 -23.73
C ASP A 102 -4.96 10.17 -24.92
N MET A 103 -3.88 9.66 -25.56
CA MET A 103 -3.36 10.28 -26.79
C MET A 103 -4.34 10.23 -27.97
N ASP A 104 -5.21 9.22 -28.03
CA ASP A 104 -6.17 9.03 -29.13
C ASP A 104 -7.40 9.97 -29.04
N ARG A 105 -7.63 10.60 -27.87
CA ARG A 105 -8.78 11.52 -27.64
C ARG A 105 -8.46 13.01 -27.79
N ARG A 106 -7.21 13.38 -28.10
CA ARG A 106 -6.79 14.79 -28.27
C ARG A 106 -6.88 15.30 -29.71
N LEU A 107 -7.50 14.53 -30.61
CA LEU A 107 -7.60 14.78 -32.05
C LEU A 107 -9.05 14.97 -32.55
N ASP A 108 -9.93 15.50 -31.72
CA ASP A 108 -11.28 15.98 -32.12
C ASP A 108 -11.45 17.46 -31.76
#